data_AF-A0A0K8JBU8-F1
#
_entry.id   AF-A0A0K8JBU8-F1
#
_cell.length_a   1.000
_cell.length_b   1.000
_cell.length_c   1.000
_cell.angle_alpha   90.00
_cell.angle_beta   90.00
_cell.angle_gamma   90.00
#
_symmetry.space_group_name_H-M   'P 1'
#
loop_
_entity.id
_entity.type
_entity.pdbx_description
1 polymer ?
#
loop_
_entity_poly.entity_id
_entity_poly.type
_entity_poly.pdbx_seq_one_letter_code
_entity_poly.pdbx_strand_id
1 'polypeptide(L)'
;MAARINRGLCGECQICGDLCPHNAIRFAGINRTIAEIIAEVMKDMEYYQESNGGLTISGGEPFVQYEGFLTLIRESKQQGLHIAVETTGHVDMAKMVEAEPYIDLFLFDLKHTDRRVLKEVTGAELDKVLKNLEYIAAQSPAKLILRIPVIPTFNDNGETLRQMFALAVQYQVREVHLLPYHTLGKNKYNQIGKKYNFIDGNIDKKLLNTFLDAAETKGLTIVIGG
;
A
#
# COMPACT_ATOMS: atom_id res chain seq x y z
N MET A 1 21.34 26.37 -22.65
CA MET A 1 21.32 26.01 -21.22
C MET A 1 20.10 25.15 -20.96
N ALA A 2 20.25 23.97 -20.35
CA ALA A 2 19.08 23.22 -19.87
C ALA A 2 18.40 24.06 -18.78
N ALA A 3 17.09 24.26 -18.87
CA ALA A 3 16.32 24.94 -17.84
C ALA A 3 16.54 24.22 -16.50
N ARG A 4 17.09 24.93 -15.51
CA ARG A 4 17.34 24.40 -14.17
C ARG A 4 16.15 24.74 -13.27
N ILE A 5 15.44 23.73 -12.78
CA ILE A 5 14.37 23.90 -11.80
C ILE A 5 15.00 24.24 -10.45
N ASN A 6 14.74 25.43 -9.92
CA ASN A 6 15.08 25.75 -8.53
C ASN A 6 14.00 25.21 -7.60
N ARG A 7 14.23 24.02 -7.04
CA ARG A 7 13.27 23.35 -6.15
C ARG A 7 13.03 24.10 -4.83
N GLY A 8 13.95 24.96 -4.40
CA GLY A 8 13.78 25.77 -3.18
C GLY A 8 12.72 26.87 -3.30
N LEU A 9 12.28 27.20 -4.52
CA LEU A 9 11.20 28.16 -4.78
C LEU A 9 9.83 27.48 -4.94
N CYS A 10 9.76 26.15 -4.87
CA CYS A 10 8.52 25.41 -5.08
C CYS A 10 7.57 25.61 -3.88
N GLY A 11 6.48 26.33 -4.11
CA GLY A 11 5.36 26.47 -3.15
C GLY A 11 4.16 25.58 -3.47
N GLU A 12 4.36 24.49 -4.22
CA GLU A 12 3.31 23.52 -4.59
C GLU A 12 2.13 24.12 -5.40
N CYS A 13 2.34 25.28 -6.03
CA CYS A 13 1.30 26.04 -6.75
C CYS A 13 0.95 25.53 -8.16
N GLN A 14 1.66 24.51 -8.65
CA GLN A 14 1.48 23.89 -9.97
C GLN A 14 1.76 24.75 -11.22
N ILE A 15 1.92 26.07 -11.06
CA ILE A 15 2.18 27.05 -12.15
C ILE A 15 3.32 26.63 -13.08
N CYS A 16 4.40 26.04 -12.56
CA CYS A 16 5.53 25.62 -13.39
C CYS A 16 5.17 24.48 -14.37
N GLY A 17 4.17 23.66 -14.05
CA GLY A 17 3.64 22.65 -14.96
C GLY A 17 2.77 23.29 -16.03
N ASP A 18 1.82 24.14 -15.62
CA ASP A 18 0.85 24.79 -16.50
C ASP A 18 1.51 25.70 -17.55
N LEU A 19 2.55 26.43 -17.14
CA LEU A 19 3.29 27.35 -18.01
C LEU A 19 4.41 26.66 -18.81
N CYS A 20 4.60 25.34 -18.69
CA CYS A 20 5.69 24.65 -19.37
C CYS A 20 5.35 24.42 -20.86
N PRO A 21 5.95 25.16 -21.81
CA PRO A 21 5.54 25.08 -23.22
C PRO A 21 5.79 23.70 -23.85
N HIS A 22 6.74 22.95 -23.30
CA HIS A 22 7.12 21.62 -23.78
C HIS A 22 6.58 20.48 -22.91
N ASN A 23 5.75 20.77 -21.89
CA ASN A 23 5.26 19.79 -20.92
C ASN A 23 6.39 18.94 -20.29
N ALA A 24 7.58 19.53 -20.14
CA ALA A 24 8.75 18.91 -19.52
C ALA A 24 8.65 18.87 -18.00
N ILE A 25 7.83 19.73 -17.41
CA ILE A 25 7.43 19.71 -16.00
C ILE A 25 5.97 19.29 -15.95
N ARG A 26 5.66 18.25 -15.19
CA ARG A 26 4.30 17.77 -14.96
C ARG A 26 4.13 17.36 -13.51
N PHE A 27 2.94 17.56 -12.98
CA PHE A 27 2.54 17.02 -11.69
C PHE A 27 1.96 15.62 -11.91
N ALA A 28 2.24 14.71 -10.97
CA ALA A 28 1.69 13.36 -11.01
C ALA A 28 0.34 13.36 -10.29
N GLY A 29 -0.69 12.82 -10.95
CA GLY A 29 -2.06 12.82 -10.46
C GLY A 29 -2.91 13.96 -11.02
N ILE A 30 -4.22 13.85 -10.85
CA ILE A 30 -5.23 14.81 -11.28
C ILE A 30 -6.31 14.89 -10.21
N ASN A 31 -6.95 16.05 -10.08
CA ASN A 31 -8.11 16.20 -9.22
C ASN A 31 -9.33 15.60 -9.91
N ARG A 32 -10.10 14.83 -9.15
CA ARG A 32 -11.37 14.23 -9.56
C ARG A 32 -12.37 14.33 -8.42
N THR A 33 -13.62 14.58 -8.78
CA THR A 33 -14.76 14.45 -7.86
C THR A 33 -15.07 12.96 -7.65
N ILE A 34 -15.75 12.64 -6.55
CA ILE A 34 -16.18 11.25 -6.28
C ILE A 34 -17.09 10.74 -7.40
N ALA A 35 -18.01 11.57 -7.89
CA ALA A 35 -18.89 11.23 -9.00
C ALA A 35 -18.12 10.87 -10.29
N GLU A 36 -17.07 11.62 -10.62
CA GLU A 36 -16.21 11.29 -11.78
C GLU A 36 -15.47 9.96 -11.59
N ILE A 37 -14.97 9.68 -10.38
CA ILE A 37 -14.28 8.42 -10.08
C ILE A 37 -15.25 7.25 -10.21
N ILE A 38 -16.44 7.34 -9.61
CA ILE A 38 -17.45 6.28 -9.68
C ILE A 38 -17.90 6.09 -11.13
N ALA A 39 -18.17 7.16 -11.87
CA ALA A 39 -18.54 7.06 -13.28
C ALA A 39 -17.46 6.38 -14.13
N GLU A 40 -16.17 6.56 -13.81
CA GLU A 40 -15.08 5.84 -14.47
C GLU A 40 -15.07 4.36 -14.11
N VAL A 41 -15.12 4.03 -12.81
CA VAL A 41 -15.05 2.65 -12.29
C VAL A 41 -16.23 1.81 -12.78
N MET A 42 -17.43 2.40 -12.85
CA MET A 42 -18.64 1.67 -13.26
C MET A 42 -18.64 1.24 -14.72
N LYS A 43 -17.73 1.76 -15.57
CA LYS A 43 -17.61 1.33 -16.97
C LYS A 43 -17.21 -0.13 -17.11
N ASP A 44 -16.51 -0.68 -16.11
CA ASP A 44 -15.99 -2.05 -16.12
C ASP A 44 -16.83 -3.00 -15.23
N MET A 45 -18.05 -2.61 -14.84
CA MET A 45 -18.88 -3.38 -13.90
C MET A 45 -19.15 -4.82 -14.35
N GLU A 46 -19.39 -5.05 -15.64
CA GLU A 46 -19.59 -6.39 -16.20
C GLU A 46 -18.35 -7.28 -15.98
N TYR A 47 -17.15 -6.73 -16.22
CA TYR A 47 -15.90 -7.43 -15.97
C TYR A 47 -15.70 -7.76 -14.49
N TYR A 48 -16.06 -6.86 -13.58
CA TYR A 48 -15.97 -7.11 -12.14
C TYR A 48 -16.89 -8.24 -11.70
N GLN A 49 -18.10 -8.32 -12.24
CA GLN A 49 -19.06 -9.39 -11.95
C GLN A 49 -18.57 -10.75 -12.42
N GLU A 50 -17.93 -10.82 -13.59
CA GLU A 50 -17.37 -12.07 -14.13
C GLU A 50 -16.12 -12.53 -13.38
N SER A 51 -15.27 -11.58 -12.96
CA SER A 51 -13.99 -11.87 -12.30
C SER A 51 -14.09 -12.01 -10.77
N ASN A 52 -15.25 -11.71 -10.17
CA ASN A 52 -15.39 -11.43 -8.73
C ASN A 52 -14.43 -10.31 -8.25
N GLY A 53 -14.15 -9.35 -9.14
CA GLY A 53 -13.31 -8.20 -8.89
C GLY A 53 -14.09 -7.00 -8.35
N GLY A 54 -13.49 -5.82 -8.49
CA GLY A 54 -14.11 -4.56 -8.07
C GLY A 54 -13.10 -3.42 -8.01
N LEU A 55 -13.31 -2.51 -7.06
CA LEU A 55 -12.48 -1.34 -6.86
C LEU A 55 -11.38 -1.60 -5.83
N THR A 56 -10.13 -1.37 -6.21
CA THR A 56 -9.00 -1.32 -5.26
C THR A 56 -8.52 0.13 -5.09
N ILE A 57 -8.53 0.62 -3.84
CA ILE A 57 -8.02 1.96 -3.50
C ILE A 57 -6.61 1.84 -2.91
N SER A 58 -5.63 2.42 -3.59
CA SER A 58 -4.19 2.32 -3.28
C SER A 58 -3.45 3.63 -3.67
N GLY A 59 -2.29 3.52 -4.36
CA GLY A 59 -1.43 4.60 -4.81
C GLY A 59 -0.53 5.13 -3.70
N GLY A 60 -1.11 5.99 -2.87
CA GLY A 60 -0.47 6.50 -1.65
C GLY A 60 -0.99 5.77 -0.42
N GLU A 61 -1.36 6.52 0.60
CA GLU A 61 -2.15 6.01 1.73
C GLU A 61 -3.57 6.57 1.62
N PRO A 62 -4.60 5.75 1.35
CA PRO A 62 -5.97 6.22 1.16
C PRO A 62 -6.49 7.07 2.32
N PHE A 63 -6.13 6.70 3.55
CA PHE A 63 -6.55 7.39 4.78
C PHE A 63 -5.95 8.80 4.97
N VAL A 64 -4.97 9.21 4.15
CA VAL A 64 -4.46 10.59 4.15
C VAL A 64 -5.51 11.56 3.59
N GLN A 65 -6.31 11.12 2.61
CA GLN A 65 -7.41 11.89 2.02
C GLN A 65 -8.76 11.43 2.60
N TYR A 66 -8.84 11.36 3.93
CA TYR A 66 -9.88 10.60 4.64
C TYR A 66 -11.32 10.92 4.23
N GLU A 67 -11.72 12.19 4.19
CA GLU A 67 -13.10 12.57 3.88
C GLU A 67 -13.52 12.13 2.47
N GLY A 68 -12.63 12.32 1.49
CA GLY A 68 -12.85 11.88 0.11
C GLY A 68 -12.85 10.36 0.00
N PHE A 69 -11.90 9.69 0.67
CA PHE A 69 -11.81 8.23 0.73
C PHE A 69 -13.08 7.59 1.34
N LEU A 70 -13.53 8.10 2.49
CA LEU A 70 -14.70 7.58 3.19
C LEU A 70 -15.98 7.77 2.36
N THR A 71 -16.11 8.92 1.70
CA THR A 71 -17.23 9.19 0.78
C THR A 71 -17.18 8.22 -0.41
N LEU A 72 -16.00 8.04 -1.01
CA LEU A 72 -15.79 7.13 -2.14
C LEU A 72 -16.19 5.70 -1.81
N ILE A 73 -15.74 5.13 -0.69
CA ILE A 73 -16.07 3.75 -0.33
C ILE A 73 -17.56 3.60 0.00
N ARG A 74 -18.18 4.58 0.66
CA ARG A 74 -19.62 4.57 0.96
C ARG A 74 -20.47 4.58 -0.31
N GLU A 75 -20.17 5.47 -1.24
CA GLU A 75 -20.90 5.56 -2.50
C GLU A 75 -20.62 4.35 -3.40
N SER A 76 -19.37 3.87 -3.46
CA SER A 76 -19.02 2.65 -4.22
C SER A 76 -19.75 1.42 -3.68
N LYS A 77 -19.94 1.31 -2.37
CA LYS A 77 -20.76 0.26 -1.75
C LYS A 77 -22.21 0.31 -2.18
N GLN A 78 -22.79 1.51 -2.31
CA GLN A 78 -24.18 1.67 -2.79
C GLN A 78 -24.34 1.22 -4.24
N GLN A 79 -23.27 1.29 -5.05
CA GLN A 79 -23.25 0.76 -6.42
C GLN A 79 -23.02 -0.76 -6.49
N GLY A 80 -22.87 -1.44 -5.35
CA GLY A 80 -22.65 -2.89 -5.30
C GLY A 80 -21.23 -3.33 -5.63
N LEU A 81 -20.24 -2.43 -5.57
CA LEU A 81 -18.83 -2.79 -5.81
C LEU A 81 -18.25 -3.55 -4.61
N HIS A 82 -17.46 -4.59 -4.92
CA HIS A 82 -16.50 -5.12 -3.97
C HIS A 82 -15.33 -4.14 -3.83
N ILE A 83 -14.90 -3.85 -2.60
CA ILE A 83 -13.91 -2.83 -2.31
C ILE A 83 -12.71 -3.44 -1.59
N ALA A 84 -11.56 -3.39 -2.25
CA ALA A 84 -10.26 -3.64 -1.64
C ALA A 84 -9.57 -2.32 -1.30
N VAL A 85 -8.89 -2.27 -0.15
CA VAL A 85 -8.09 -1.11 0.29
C VAL A 85 -6.69 -1.57 0.62
N GLU A 86 -5.70 -0.99 -0.06
CA GLU A 86 -4.30 -1.12 0.31
C GLU A 86 -3.93 -0.05 1.33
N THR A 87 -3.38 -0.45 2.46
CA THR A 87 -3.02 0.48 3.54
C THR A 87 -1.73 0.05 4.24
N THR A 88 -0.96 1.04 4.71
CA THR A 88 0.18 0.82 5.59
C THR A 88 -0.21 0.57 7.04
N GLY A 89 -1.50 0.72 7.37
CA GLY A 89 -2.00 0.58 8.73
C GLY A 89 -1.59 1.70 9.67
N HIS A 90 -0.81 2.69 9.22
CA HIS A 90 -0.39 3.83 10.03
C HIS A 90 -1.51 4.90 10.08
N VAL A 91 -2.67 4.51 10.60
CA VAL A 91 -3.94 5.24 10.52
C VAL A 91 -4.48 5.52 11.92
N ASP A 92 -5.16 6.65 12.11
CA ASP A 92 -5.89 6.88 13.36
C ASP A 92 -6.96 5.79 13.57
N MET A 93 -6.99 5.17 14.75
CA MET A 93 -7.90 4.07 15.04
C MET A 93 -9.36 4.45 14.78
N ALA A 94 -9.78 5.67 15.12
CA ALA A 94 -11.17 6.11 14.89
C ALA A 94 -11.53 6.08 13.40
N LYS A 95 -10.59 6.49 12.55
CA LYS A 95 -10.76 6.48 11.09
C LYS A 95 -10.83 5.06 10.53
N MET A 96 -10.00 4.16 11.06
CA MET A 96 -9.99 2.73 10.68
C MET A 96 -11.33 2.07 11.05
N VAL A 97 -11.78 2.28 12.29
CA VAL A 97 -13.07 1.76 12.80
C VAL A 97 -14.24 2.25 11.97
N GLU A 98 -14.28 3.54 11.61
CA GLU A 98 -15.37 4.10 10.81
C GLU A 98 -15.37 3.60 9.33
N ALA A 99 -14.19 3.34 8.76
CA ALA A 99 -14.08 2.90 7.36
C ALA A 99 -14.31 1.39 7.19
N GLU A 100 -13.93 0.56 8.17
CA GLU A 100 -13.94 -0.90 8.10
C GLU A 100 -15.26 -1.52 7.60
N PRO A 101 -16.46 -1.06 8.02
CA PRO A 101 -17.71 -1.65 7.57
C PRO A 101 -17.95 -1.57 6.05
N TYR A 102 -17.27 -0.64 5.36
CA TYR A 102 -17.41 -0.41 3.92
C TYR A 102 -16.29 -1.07 3.11
N ILE A 103 -15.35 -1.76 3.75
CA ILE A 103 -14.22 -2.41 3.09
C ILE A 103 -14.48 -3.92 3.12
N ASP A 104 -14.30 -4.59 1.97
CA ASP A 104 -14.44 -6.05 1.84
C ASP A 104 -13.11 -6.77 1.99
N LEU A 105 -12.03 -6.11 1.57
CA LEU A 105 -10.69 -6.65 1.61
C LEU A 105 -9.66 -5.59 2.00
N PHE A 106 -8.91 -5.87 3.04
CA PHE A 106 -7.72 -5.15 3.45
C PHE A 106 -6.49 -5.87 2.90
N LEU A 107 -5.74 -5.14 2.11
CA LEU A 107 -4.40 -5.47 1.67
C LEU A 107 -3.44 -4.69 2.58
N PHE A 108 -3.15 -5.27 3.75
CA PHE A 108 -2.51 -4.55 4.86
C PHE A 108 -1.00 -4.75 4.84
N ASP A 109 -0.23 -3.68 4.68
CA ASP A 109 1.23 -3.78 4.64
C ASP A 109 1.86 -3.80 6.03
N LEU A 110 2.59 -4.87 6.36
CA LEU A 110 3.55 -4.89 7.45
C LEU A 110 4.96 -4.81 6.86
N LYS A 111 5.67 -3.72 7.19
CA LYS A 111 6.98 -3.43 6.56
C LYS A 111 8.16 -3.91 7.41
N HIS A 112 8.06 -3.87 8.74
CA HIS A 112 9.09 -4.38 9.65
C HIS A 112 8.52 -4.56 11.06
N THR A 113 9.12 -5.44 11.85
CA THR A 113 8.83 -5.67 13.29
C THR A 113 9.70 -4.87 14.26
N ASP A 114 10.73 -4.17 13.79
CA ASP A 114 11.62 -3.36 14.63
C ASP A 114 11.15 -1.91 14.56
N ARG A 115 10.77 -1.36 15.71
CA ARG A 115 10.23 -0.01 15.82
C ARG A 115 11.22 1.05 15.35
N ARG A 116 12.50 0.90 15.69
CA ARG A 116 13.55 1.87 15.36
C ARG A 116 13.79 1.86 13.85
N VAL A 117 13.97 0.67 13.28
CA VAL A 117 14.22 0.50 11.84
C VAL A 117 13.03 0.99 11.01
N LEU A 118 11.79 0.64 11.39
CA LEU A 118 10.59 1.12 10.70
C LEU A 118 10.49 2.65 10.74
N LYS A 119 10.67 3.26 11.92
CA LYS A 119 10.58 4.71 12.10
C LYS A 119 11.67 5.44 11.30
N GLU A 120 12.89 4.93 11.32
CA GLU A 120 14.03 5.52 10.61
C GLU A 120 13.82 5.52 9.08
N VAL A 121 13.32 4.41 8.51
CA VAL A 121 13.19 4.26 7.06
C VAL A 121 11.90 4.88 6.52
N THR A 122 10.79 4.79 7.26
CA THR A 122 9.45 5.15 6.75
C THR A 122 8.79 6.31 7.50
N GLY A 123 9.25 6.63 8.71
CA GLY A 123 8.57 7.56 9.62
C GLY A 123 7.35 6.96 10.35
N ALA A 124 6.94 5.74 10.02
CA ALA A 124 5.76 5.10 10.60
C ALA A 124 5.98 4.66 12.06
N GLU A 125 4.89 4.67 12.84
CA GLU A 125 4.88 4.23 14.23
C GLU A 125 4.38 2.79 14.32
N LEU A 126 5.26 1.86 14.67
CA LEU A 126 4.94 0.43 14.68
C LEU A 126 3.72 0.11 15.56
N ASP A 127 3.60 0.71 16.74
CA ASP A 127 2.45 0.46 17.62
C ASP A 127 1.11 0.81 16.99
N LYS A 128 1.08 1.88 16.21
CA LYS A 128 -0.15 2.33 15.54
C LYS A 128 -0.52 1.36 14.41
N VAL A 129 0.49 0.89 13.66
CA VAL A 129 0.31 -0.16 12.65
C VAL A 129 -0.19 -1.46 13.29
N LEU A 130 0.46 -1.95 14.35
CA LEU A 130 0.09 -3.20 15.01
C LEU A 130 -1.28 -3.13 15.68
N LYS A 131 -1.66 -2.00 16.29
CA LYS A 131 -3.01 -1.82 16.85
C LYS A 131 -4.09 -1.91 15.79
N ASN A 132 -3.90 -1.29 14.62
CA ASN A 132 -4.86 -1.40 13.52
C ASN A 132 -4.90 -2.81 12.93
N LEU A 133 -3.74 -3.47 12.79
CA LEU A 133 -3.68 -4.86 12.33
C LEU A 133 -4.45 -5.78 13.28
N GLU A 134 -4.19 -5.68 14.58
CA GLU A 134 -4.88 -6.45 15.62
C GLU A 134 -6.39 -6.20 15.60
N TYR A 135 -6.82 -4.94 15.49
CA TYR A 135 -8.22 -4.58 15.38
C TYR A 135 -8.89 -5.25 14.17
N ILE A 136 -8.32 -5.11 12.97
CA ILE A 136 -8.90 -5.70 11.75
C ILE A 136 -8.89 -7.22 11.79
N ALA A 137 -7.81 -7.82 12.30
CA ALA A 137 -7.71 -9.26 12.44
C ALA A 137 -8.74 -9.82 13.44
N ALA A 138 -9.04 -9.11 14.53
CA ALA A 138 -10.06 -9.51 15.48
C ALA A 138 -11.48 -9.28 14.97
N GLN A 139 -11.74 -8.14 14.33
CA GLN A 139 -13.08 -7.72 13.93
C GLN A 139 -13.53 -8.38 12.61
N SER A 140 -12.61 -8.49 11.65
CA SER A 140 -12.88 -8.90 10.26
C SER A 140 -11.77 -9.79 9.68
N PRO A 141 -11.45 -10.94 10.31
CA PRO A 141 -10.36 -11.83 9.88
C PRO A 141 -10.54 -12.42 8.47
N ALA A 142 -11.75 -12.40 7.90
CA ALA A 142 -12.02 -12.84 6.52
C ALA A 142 -11.67 -11.81 5.47
N LYS A 143 -11.52 -10.55 5.90
CA LYS A 143 -11.25 -9.42 5.03
C LYS A 143 -9.77 -9.07 5.02
N LEU A 144 -8.87 -9.88 5.57
CA LEU A 144 -7.48 -9.45 5.81
C LEU A 144 -6.47 -10.35 5.11
N ILE A 145 -5.70 -9.73 4.22
CA ILE A 145 -4.46 -10.28 3.68
C ILE A 145 -3.32 -9.39 4.16
N LEU A 146 -2.38 -10.00 4.90
CA LEU A 146 -1.18 -9.29 5.33
C LEU A 146 -0.16 -9.30 4.20
N ARG A 147 0.41 -8.16 3.87
CA ARG A 147 1.38 -8.00 2.79
C ARG A 147 2.73 -7.60 3.35
N ILE A 148 3.78 -8.25 2.86
CA ILE A 148 5.15 -8.02 3.29
C ILE A 148 5.99 -7.72 2.04
N PRO A 149 6.25 -6.43 1.75
CA PRO A 149 7.28 -6.07 0.79
C PRO A 149 8.64 -6.53 1.30
N VAL A 150 9.26 -7.49 0.62
CA VAL A 150 10.58 -8.00 0.98
C VAL A 150 11.63 -7.18 0.25
N ILE A 151 12.37 -6.38 1.01
CA ILE A 151 13.29 -5.34 0.52
C ILE A 151 14.71 -5.69 0.98
N PRO A 152 15.69 -5.72 0.04
CA PRO A 152 17.08 -5.98 0.38
C PRO A 152 17.59 -5.07 1.49
N THR A 153 18.33 -5.62 2.46
CA THR A 153 18.95 -4.92 3.61
C THR A 153 17.98 -4.26 4.58
N PHE A 154 16.67 -4.40 4.37
CA PHE A 154 15.66 -3.86 5.25
C PHE A 154 14.99 -4.99 6.05
N ASN A 155 14.37 -5.95 5.35
CA ASN A 155 13.62 -7.04 5.99
C ASN A 155 13.78 -8.38 5.25
N ASP A 156 14.80 -8.52 4.40
CA ASP A 156 15.07 -9.71 3.59
C ASP A 156 15.81 -10.84 4.34
N ASN A 157 16.12 -10.64 5.63
CA ASN A 157 16.76 -11.65 6.45
C ASN A 157 15.71 -12.59 7.09
N GLY A 158 16.07 -13.86 7.21
CA GLY A 158 15.15 -14.89 7.69
C GLY A 158 14.66 -14.70 9.13
N GLU A 159 15.42 -14.00 9.97
CA GLU A 159 14.98 -13.72 11.35
C GLU A 159 13.83 -12.71 11.38
N THR A 160 13.96 -11.61 10.64
CA THR A 160 12.91 -10.60 10.55
C THR A 160 11.65 -11.19 9.93
N LEU A 161 11.76 -11.96 8.84
CA LEU A 161 10.61 -12.62 8.22
C LEU A 161 9.92 -13.60 9.16
N ARG A 162 10.67 -14.41 9.93
CA ARG A 162 10.09 -15.30 10.95
C ARG A 162 9.32 -14.55 12.02
N GLN A 163 9.80 -13.38 12.44
CA GLN A 163 9.08 -12.53 13.40
C GLN A 163 7.80 -11.97 12.80
N MET A 164 7.81 -11.57 11.52
CA MET A 164 6.60 -11.12 10.81
C MET A 164 5.57 -12.24 10.68
N PHE A 165 5.99 -13.47 10.38
CA PHE A 165 5.08 -14.62 10.37
C PHE A 165 4.57 -14.97 11.76
N ALA A 166 5.40 -14.86 12.80
CA ALA A 166 4.96 -15.07 14.17
C ALA A 166 3.86 -14.07 14.58
N LEU A 167 3.97 -12.79 14.17
CA LEU A 167 2.91 -11.80 14.35
C LEU A 167 1.64 -12.15 13.57
N ALA A 168 1.77 -12.59 12.32
CA ALA A 168 0.63 -13.03 11.51
C ALA A 168 -0.13 -14.17 12.21
N VAL A 169 0.58 -15.17 12.73
CA VAL A 169 -0.01 -16.27 13.51
C VAL A 169 -0.62 -15.78 14.82
N GLN A 170 0.07 -14.91 15.55
CA GLN A 170 -0.41 -14.34 16.82
C GLN A 170 -1.77 -13.64 16.63
N TYR A 171 -1.92 -12.90 15.54
CA TYR A 171 -3.18 -12.21 15.21
C TYR A 171 -4.14 -13.08 14.38
N GLN A 172 -3.86 -14.37 14.19
CA GLN A 172 -4.73 -15.30 13.44
C GLN A 172 -5.01 -14.84 12.01
N VAL A 173 -4.06 -14.13 11.39
CA VAL A 173 -4.09 -13.85 9.96
C VAL A 173 -4.01 -15.17 9.22
N ARG A 174 -4.82 -15.34 8.16
CA ARG A 174 -4.85 -16.59 7.39
C ARG A 174 -3.94 -16.58 6.17
N GLU A 175 -3.78 -15.41 5.56
CA GLU A 175 -3.05 -15.28 4.30
C GLU A 175 -2.03 -14.15 4.36
N VAL A 176 -0.81 -14.45 3.89
CA VAL A 176 0.30 -13.50 3.81
C VAL A 176 0.86 -13.48 2.40
N HIS A 177 0.98 -12.30 1.80
CA HIS A 177 1.63 -12.09 0.51
C HIS A 177 3.05 -11.57 0.72
N LEU A 178 4.05 -12.32 0.27
CA LEU A 178 5.43 -11.87 0.17
C LEU A 178 5.63 -11.18 -1.17
N LEU A 179 5.86 -9.87 -1.17
CA LEU A 179 6.04 -9.08 -2.39
C LEU A 179 7.53 -8.85 -2.66
N PRO A 180 8.13 -9.50 -3.67
CA PRO A 180 9.54 -9.31 -3.98
C PRO A 180 9.77 -7.88 -4.47
N TYR A 181 10.76 -7.19 -3.88
CA TYR A 181 11.13 -5.85 -4.30
C TYR A 181 11.58 -5.78 -5.76
N HIS A 182 11.23 -4.67 -6.41
CA HIS A 182 11.66 -4.30 -7.76
C HIS A 182 12.06 -2.81 -7.83
N THR A 183 12.92 -2.45 -8.78
CA THR A 183 13.47 -1.08 -8.90
C THR A 183 12.67 -0.14 -9.80
N LEU A 184 11.44 -0.49 -10.18
CA LEU A 184 10.59 0.31 -11.10
C LEU A 184 10.38 1.78 -10.64
N GLY A 185 10.44 2.04 -9.33
CA GLY A 185 10.29 3.38 -8.76
C GLY A 185 11.53 4.28 -8.87
N LYS A 186 12.71 3.75 -9.22
CA LYS A 186 13.98 4.48 -9.22
C LYS A 186 13.95 5.73 -10.09
N ASN A 187 13.30 5.67 -11.25
CA ASN A 187 13.20 6.83 -12.14
C ASN A 187 12.41 7.99 -11.51
N LYS A 188 11.40 7.70 -10.67
CA LYS A 188 10.63 8.74 -9.98
C LYS A 188 11.52 9.58 -9.04
N TYR A 189 12.48 8.95 -8.37
CA TYR A 189 13.47 9.65 -7.53
C TYR A 189 14.31 10.62 -8.35
N ASN A 190 14.82 10.17 -9.51
CA ASN A 190 15.59 11.00 -10.43
C ASN A 190 14.77 12.21 -10.91
N GLN A 191 13.50 12.00 -11.29
CA GLN A 191 12.60 13.05 -11.75
C GLN A 191 12.36 14.14 -10.69
N ILE A 192 12.34 13.77 -9.41
CA ILE A 192 12.18 14.72 -8.29
C ILE A 192 13.52 15.17 -7.68
N GLY A 193 14.65 14.83 -8.32
CA GLY A 193 15.98 15.24 -7.88
C GLY A 193 16.40 14.65 -6.52
N LYS A 194 15.82 13.51 -6.13
CA LYS A 194 16.19 12.78 -4.92
C LYS A 194 17.15 11.64 -5.25
N LYS A 195 18.10 11.39 -4.35
CA LYS A 195 18.97 10.22 -4.41
C LYS A 195 18.16 8.96 -4.08
N TYR A 196 18.31 7.92 -4.89
CA TYR A 196 17.79 6.60 -4.58
C TYR A 196 18.78 5.86 -3.67
N ASN A 197 18.37 5.51 -2.46
CA ASN A 197 19.25 4.94 -1.43
C ASN A 197 19.13 3.41 -1.29
N PHE A 198 18.33 2.76 -2.14
CA PHE A 198 18.14 1.32 -2.11
C PHE A 198 19.01 0.61 -3.14
N ILE A 199 19.34 -0.65 -2.87
CA ILE A 199 20.19 -1.46 -3.75
C ILE A 199 19.50 -1.67 -5.09
N ASP A 200 20.30 -1.65 -6.17
CA ASP A 200 19.87 -2.12 -7.49
C ASP A 200 19.80 -3.64 -7.47
N GLY A 201 18.62 -4.19 -7.69
CA GLY A 201 18.41 -5.63 -7.78
C GLY A 201 16.99 -6.02 -7.45
N ASN A 202 16.62 -7.24 -7.84
CA ASN A 202 15.38 -7.88 -7.45
C ASN A 202 15.68 -8.93 -6.38
N ILE A 203 14.74 -9.17 -5.48
CA ILE A 203 14.81 -10.34 -4.59
C ILE A 203 14.59 -11.61 -5.42
N ASP A 204 15.49 -12.59 -5.29
CA ASP A 204 15.30 -13.90 -5.90
C ASP A 204 14.11 -14.61 -5.25
N LYS A 205 13.08 -14.93 -6.05
CA LYS A 205 11.91 -15.67 -5.59
C LYS A 205 12.29 -17.04 -4.98
N LYS A 206 13.41 -17.64 -5.40
CA LYS A 206 13.92 -18.89 -4.80
C LYS A 206 14.28 -18.73 -3.33
N LEU A 207 14.81 -17.56 -2.93
CA LEU A 207 15.06 -17.27 -1.52
C LEU A 207 13.75 -17.21 -0.74
N LEU A 208 12.70 -16.61 -1.31
CA LEU A 208 11.39 -16.54 -0.67
C LEU A 208 10.75 -17.91 -0.49
N ASN A 209 10.97 -18.83 -1.44
CA ASN A 209 10.50 -20.21 -1.31
C ASN A 209 11.04 -20.91 -0.06
N THR A 210 12.26 -20.58 0.38
CA THR A 210 12.86 -21.17 1.60
C THR A 210 12.11 -20.80 2.89
N PHE A 211 11.23 -19.81 2.83
CA PHE A 211 10.42 -19.37 3.96
C PHE A 211 9.00 -19.96 3.95
N LEU A 212 8.59 -20.66 2.88
CA LEU A 212 7.25 -21.26 2.77
C LEU A 212 7.06 -22.39 3.79
N ASP A 213 8.05 -23.29 3.91
CA ASP A 213 8.00 -24.43 4.83
C ASP A 213 7.81 -24.01 6.31
N ALA A 214 8.39 -22.87 6.69
CA ALA A 214 8.29 -22.33 8.04
C ALA A 214 6.89 -21.77 8.38
N ALA A 215 6.08 -21.47 7.37
CA ALA A 215 4.76 -20.86 7.51
C ALA A 215 3.62 -21.88 7.38
N GLU A 216 3.73 -22.86 6.47
CA GLU A 216 2.71 -23.90 6.28
C GLU A 216 2.48 -24.73 7.55
N THR A 217 3.54 -24.98 8.33
CA THR A 217 3.46 -25.68 9.62
C THR A 217 2.61 -24.97 10.68
N LYS A 218 2.20 -23.72 10.43
CA LYS A 218 1.39 -22.91 11.35
C LYS A 218 0.01 -22.55 10.80
N GLY A 219 -0.41 -23.16 9.68
CA GLY A 219 -1.72 -22.90 9.06
C GLY A 219 -1.81 -21.55 8.34
N LEU A 220 -0.68 -20.92 8.02
CA LEU A 220 -0.61 -19.72 7.20
C LEU A 220 -0.52 -20.09 5.72
N THR A 221 -1.40 -19.51 4.90
CA THR A 221 -1.23 -19.51 3.44
C THR A 221 -0.25 -18.42 3.05
N ILE A 222 0.88 -18.78 2.45
CA ILE A 222 1.85 -17.82 1.91
C ILE A 222 1.74 -17.79 0.38
N VAL A 223 1.59 -16.59 -0.17
CA VAL A 223 1.63 -16.33 -1.61
C VAL A 223 2.87 -15.50 -1.91
N ILE A 224 3.65 -15.89 -2.92
CA ILE A 224 4.78 -15.07 -3.40
C ILE A 224 4.32 -14.28 -4.62
N GLY A 225 4.34 -12.96 -4.47
CA GLY A 225 3.58 -12.06 -5.33
C GLY A 225 2.21 -11.76 -4.73
N GLY A 226 1.48 -10.89 -5.41
CA GLY A 226 0.08 -10.57 -5.15
C GLY A 226 -0.66 -10.47 -6.48
#